data_AF-A0A8J6ZC71-F1
#
_entry.id   AF-A0A8J6ZC71-F1
#
_cell.length_a   1.000
_cell.length_b   1.000
_cell.length_c   1.000
_cell.angle_alpha   90.00
_cell.angle_beta   90.00
_cell.angle_gamma   90.00
#
_symmetry.space_group_name_H-M   'P 1'
#
loop_
_entity.id
_entity.type
_entity.pdbx_description
1 polymer ?
#
loop_
_entity_poly.entity_id
_entity_poly.type
_entity_poly.pdbx_seq_one_letter_code
_entity_poly.pdbx_strand_id
1 'polypeptide(L)'
;MDIFLDVALVALVIYFVFAIRRSLRMSKASVRLINKYENDKRNPKLVEEIFSAINSDVLLKRILKRHGATQRDIAKLHAKLMKWGDFRKFNRYVPITSFFNVSTLEYLLEHKNDDAKSLTEKMMNHFHF
;
A
#
# COMPACT_ATOMS: atom_id res chain seq x y z
N MET A 1 36.81 10.01 16.82
CA MET A 1 35.45 10.36 16.35
C MET A 1 35.09 9.59 15.08
N ASP A 2 36.07 9.16 14.28
CA ASP A 2 35.85 8.50 12.99
C ASP A 2 35.16 7.14 13.10
N ILE A 3 35.52 6.30 14.08
CA ILE A 3 34.90 4.96 14.28
C ILE A 3 33.39 5.06 14.53
N PHE A 4 32.93 6.09 15.26
CA PHE A 4 31.50 6.27 15.52
C PHE A 4 30.75 6.67 14.24
N LEU A 5 31.34 7.56 13.45
CA LEU A 5 30.79 7.97 12.16
C LEU A 5 30.76 6.81 11.17
N ASP A 6 31.81 5.99 11.14
CA ASP A 6 31.89 4.81 10.28
C ASP A 6 30.83 3.76 10.67
N VAL A 7 30.66 3.49 11.96
CA VAL A 7 29.61 2.58 12.46
C VAL A 7 28.22 3.13 12.12
N ALA A 8 27.99 4.42 12.31
CA ALA A 8 26.72 5.07 11.96
C ALA A 8 26.44 4.98 10.45
N LEU A 9 27.46 5.20 9.62
CA LEU A 9 27.36 5.08 8.16
C LEU A 9 26.98 3.66 7.75
N VAL A 10 27.69 2.64 8.29
CA VAL A 10 27.38 1.23 8.01
C VAL A 10 25.96 0.87 8.43
N ALA A 11 25.51 1.31 9.61
CA ALA A 11 24.15 1.10 10.07
C ALA A 11 23.11 1.74 9.14
N LEU A 12 23.38 2.96 8.65
CA LEU A 12 22.49 3.67 7.74
C LEU A 12 22.42 2.98 6.37
N VAL A 13 23.53 2.47 5.86
CA VAL A 13 23.57 1.67 4.61
C VAL A 13 22.75 0.40 4.78
N ILE A 14 22.91 -0.34 5.88
CA ILE A 14 22.13 -1.56 6.15
C ILE A 14 20.63 -1.25 6.21
N TYR A 15 20.26 -0.18 6.94
CA TYR A 15 18.88 0.30 7.01
C TYR A 15 18.32 0.64 5.63
N PHE A 16 19.09 1.37 4.81
CA PHE A 16 18.69 1.77 3.47
C PHE A 16 18.47 0.57 2.54
N VAL A 17 19.39 -0.41 2.56
CA VAL A 17 19.24 -1.65 1.79
C VAL A 17 17.99 -2.41 2.22
N PHE A 18 17.71 -2.48 3.52
CA PHE A 18 16.49 -3.11 4.03
C PHE A 18 15.22 -2.37 3.57
N ALA A 19 15.23 -1.03 3.62
CA ALA A 19 14.13 -0.19 3.17
C ALA A 19 13.84 -0.38 1.67
N ILE A 20 14.88 -0.39 0.83
CA ILE A 20 14.73 -0.65 -0.62
C ILE A 20 14.18 -2.05 -0.87
N ARG A 21 14.75 -3.09 -0.25
CA ARG A 21 14.29 -4.47 -0.46
C ARG A 21 12.82 -4.64 -0.10
N ARG A 22 12.39 -4.01 0.99
CA ARG A 22 10.99 -3.99 1.42
C ARG A 22 10.10 -3.25 0.42
N SER A 23 10.50 -2.05 -0.01
CA SER A 23 9.78 -1.28 -1.02
C SER A 23 9.59 -2.06 -2.33
N LEU A 24 10.66 -2.70 -2.82
CA LEU A 24 10.62 -3.56 -4.00
C LEU A 24 9.67 -4.75 -3.82
N ARG A 25 9.67 -5.39 -2.65
CA ARG A 25 8.75 -6.51 -2.36
C ARG A 25 7.29 -6.07 -2.43
N MET A 26 6.96 -4.92 -1.84
CA MET A 26 5.60 -4.38 -1.84
C MET A 26 5.16 -3.93 -3.24
N SER A 27 6.07 -3.30 -3.99
CA SER A 27 5.83 -2.94 -5.40
C SER A 27 5.56 -4.17 -6.25
N LYS A 28 6.39 -5.22 -6.14
CA LYS A 28 6.17 -6.50 -6.83
C LYS A 28 4.84 -7.16 -6.44
N ALA A 29 4.47 -7.11 -5.16
CA ALA A 29 3.18 -7.63 -4.69
C ALA A 29 2.00 -6.89 -5.32
N SER A 30 2.03 -5.54 -5.34
CA SER A 30 1.02 -4.73 -6.01
C SER A 30 0.92 -5.07 -7.50
N VAL A 31 2.04 -5.10 -8.22
CA VAL A 31 2.05 -5.38 -9.67
C VAL A 31 1.55 -6.79 -9.97
N ARG A 32 1.96 -7.77 -9.16
CA ARG A 32 1.47 -9.15 -9.28
C ARG A 32 -0.05 -9.22 -9.14
N LEU A 33 -0.63 -8.51 -8.16
CA LEU A 33 -2.08 -8.48 -7.96
C LEU A 33 -2.80 -7.74 -9.09
N ILE A 34 -2.25 -6.63 -9.57
CA ILE A 34 -2.80 -5.89 -10.71
C ILE A 34 -2.88 -6.81 -11.93
N ASN A 35 -1.78 -7.49 -12.28
CA ASN A 35 -1.75 -8.38 -13.44
C ASN A 35 -2.65 -9.62 -13.25
N LYS A 36 -2.73 -10.16 -12.03
CA LYS A 36 -3.55 -11.34 -11.73
C LYS A 36 -5.05 -11.06 -11.82
N TYR A 37 -5.48 -9.87 -11.41
CA TYR A 37 -6.90 -9.48 -11.32
C TYR A 37 -7.32 -8.45 -12.38
N GLU A 38 -6.52 -8.26 -13.43
CA GLU A 38 -6.80 -7.28 -14.48
C GLU A 38 -8.17 -7.47 -15.14
N ASN A 39 -8.52 -8.73 -15.42
CA ASN A 39 -9.80 -9.11 -16.02
C ASN A 39 -10.90 -9.45 -14.99
N ASP A 40 -10.57 -9.46 -13.70
CA ASP A 40 -11.50 -9.84 -12.62
C ASP A 40 -11.28 -8.98 -11.36
N LYS A 41 -11.45 -7.66 -11.53
CA LYS A 41 -11.17 -6.64 -10.52
C LYS A 41 -12.12 -6.66 -9.32
N ARG A 42 -13.28 -7.31 -9.45
CA ARG A 42 -14.31 -7.40 -8.40
C ARG A 42 -14.24 -8.72 -7.63
N ASN A 43 -13.24 -9.56 -7.90
CA ASN A 43 -13.09 -10.82 -7.22
C ASN A 43 -12.89 -10.62 -5.71
N PRO A 44 -13.69 -11.25 -4.82
CA PRO A 44 -13.49 -11.14 -3.38
C PRO A 44 -12.11 -11.64 -2.92
N LYS A 45 -11.48 -12.56 -3.67
CA LYS A 45 -10.13 -13.07 -3.38
C LYS A 45 -9.05 -11.98 -3.50
N LEU A 46 -9.26 -10.94 -4.32
CA LEU A 46 -8.31 -9.84 -4.43
C LEU A 46 -8.12 -9.13 -3.08
N VAL A 47 -9.22 -8.85 -2.37
CA VAL A 47 -9.18 -8.18 -1.06
C VAL A 47 -8.49 -9.07 -0.02
N GLU A 48 -8.73 -10.37 -0.06
CA GLU A 48 -8.04 -11.34 0.80
C GLU A 48 -6.53 -11.35 0.55
N GLU A 49 -6.09 -11.36 -0.70
CA GLU A 49 -4.67 -11.32 -1.05
C GLU A 49 -4.01 -9.98 -0.70
N ILE A 50 -4.72 -8.86 -0.88
CA ILE A 50 -4.27 -7.54 -0.39
C ILE A 50 -4.08 -7.59 1.13
N PHE A 51 -5.09 -8.04 1.87
CA PHE A 51 -5.05 -8.10 3.33
C PHE A 51 -3.94 -9.04 3.84
N SER A 52 -3.76 -10.19 3.19
CA SER A 52 -2.66 -11.13 3.48
C SER A 52 -1.29 -10.50 3.22
N ALA A 53 -1.13 -9.80 2.10
CA ALA A 53 0.13 -9.14 1.77
C ALA A 53 0.45 -7.98 2.73
N ILE A 54 -0.54 -7.21 3.16
CA ILE A 54 -0.39 -6.19 4.21
C ILE A 54 0.08 -6.84 5.53
N ASN A 55 -0.53 -7.96 5.93
CA ASN A 55 -0.16 -8.67 7.16
C ASN A 55 1.23 -9.32 7.12
N SER A 56 1.75 -9.60 5.92
CA SER A 56 3.11 -10.12 5.74
C SER A 56 4.19 -9.06 5.99
N ASP A 57 3.84 -7.78 5.94
CA ASP A 57 4.75 -6.66 6.16
C ASP A 57 4.62 -6.08 7.57
N VAL A 58 5.74 -5.94 8.29
CA VAL A 58 5.73 -5.52 9.71
C VAL A 58 5.20 -4.10 9.90
N LEU A 59 5.52 -3.14 9.03
CA LEU A 59 5.02 -1.77 9.24
C LEU A 59 3.56 -1.64 8.81
N LEU A 60 3.17 -2.23 7.67
CA LEU A 60 1.77 -2.16 7.24
C LEU A 60 0.86 -2.90 8.23
N LYS A 61 1.29 -4.05 8.75
CA LYS A 61 0.62 -4.75 9.86
C LYS A 61 0.51 -3.88 11.12
N ARG A 62 1.55 -3.11 11.45
CA ARG A 62 1.52 -2.18 12.59
C ARG A 62 0.47 -1.08 12.38
N ILE A 63 0.34 -0.56 11.16
CA ILE A 63 -0.69 0.43 10.79
C ILE A 63 -2.09 -0.19 10.93
N LEU A 64 -2.33 -1.39 10.38
CA LEU A 64 -3.61 -2.08 10.55
C LEU A 64 -4.00 -2.23 12.03
N LYS A 65 -3.05 -2.67 12.87
CA LYS A 65 -3.26 -2.82 14.30
C LYS A 65 -3.57 -1.49 15.00
N ARG A 66 -2.84 -0.42 14.65
CA ARG A 66 -3.05 0.92 15.23
C ARG A 66 -4.47 1.43 14.98
N HIS A 67 -5.00 1.20 13.78
CA HIS A 67 -6.34 1.66 13.39
C HIS A 67 -7.45 0.62 13.65
N GLY A 68 -7.14 -0.53 14.24
CA GLY A 68 -8.10 -1.62 14.46
C GLY A 68 -8.74 -2.13 13.15
N ALA A 69 -8.02 -2.03 12.03
CA ALA A 69 -8.57 -2.27 10.71
C ALA A 69 -8.69 -3.76 10.40
N THR A 70 -9.86 -4.16 9.92
CA THR A 70 -10.19 -5.54 9.52
C THR A 70 -10.15 -5.72 8.01
N GLN A 71 -10.21 -6.96 7.54
CA GLN A 71 -10.37 -7.27 6.11
C GLN A 71 -11.61 -6.59 5.51
N ARG A 72 -12.68 -6.40 6.30
CA ARG A 72 -13.90 -5.71 5.86
C ARG A 72 -13.66 -4.23 5.60
N ASP A 73 -12.80 -3.58 6.38
CA ASP A 73 -12.45 -2.17 6.17
C ASP A 73 -11.64 -2.00 4.89
N ILE A 74 -10.71 -2.91 4.63
CA ILE A 74 -9.97 -2.95 3.36
C ILE A 74 -10.91 -3.20 2.18
N ALA A 75 -11.88 -4.11 2.32
CA ALA A 75 -12.90 -4.35 1.29
C ALA A 75 -13.71 -3.08 0.96
N LYS A 76 -14.14 -2.34 2.00
CA LYS A 76 -14.89 -1.09 1.84
C LYS A 76 -14.06 -0.01 1.17
N LEU A 77 -12.81 0.17 1.60
CA LEU A 77 -11.88 1.13 1.00
C LEU A 77 -11.58 0.79 -0.45
N HIS A 78 -11.32 -0.49 -0.75
CA HIS A 78 -11.13 -0.96 -2.11
C HIS A 78 -12.35 -0.62 -2.98
N ALA A 79 -13.56 -0.93 -2.50
CA ALA A 79 -14.80 -0.60 -3.20
C ALA A 79 -14.99 0.91 -3.41
N LYS A 80 -14.59 1.76 -2.44
CA LYS A 80 -14.60 3.22 -2.61
C LYS A 80 -13.66 3.66 -3.72
N LEU A 81 -12.40 3.20 -3.68
CA LEU A 81 -11.39 3.55 -4.67
C LEU A 81 -11.76 3.07 -6.07
N MET A 82 -12.42 1.91 -6.19
CA MET A 82 -12.91 1.39 -7.47
C MET A 82 -13.93 2.31 -8.15
N LYS A 83 -14.65 3.18 -7.42
CA LYS A 83 -15.67 4.06 -8.03
C LYS A 83 -15.07 5.12 -8.94
N TRP A 84 -13.91 5.67 -8.57
CA TRP A 84 -13.29 6.79 -9.28
C TRP A 84 -11.88 6.45 -9.79
N GLY A 85 -11.27 5.38 -9.28
CA GLY A 85 -9.89 4.97 -9.55
C GLY A 85 -9.75 3.74 -10.44
N ASP A 86 -10.82 3.26 -11.08
CA ASP A 86 -10.78 2.08 -11.96
C ASP A 86 -10.10 2.36 -13.32
N PHE A 87 -8.84 2.76 -13.26
CA PHE A 87 -7.99 2.93 -14.43
C PHE A 87 -6.53 2.66 -14.06
N ARG A 88 -5.81 2.10 -15.03
CA ARG A 88 -4.42 1.66 -14.86
C ARG A 88 -3.50 2.64 -15.59
N LYS A 89 -2.39 3.04 -14.96
CA LYS A 89 -1.29 3.80 -15.57
C LYS A 89 -0.01 3.00 -15.41
N PHE A 90 0.45 2.38 -16.50
CA PHE A 90 1.57 1.45 -16.49
C PHE A 90 1.41 0.35 -15.43
N ASN A 91 2.29 0.30 -14.44
CA ASN A 91 2.28 -0.68 -13.35
C ASN A 91 1.53 -0.20 -12.09
N ARG A 92 0.80 0.91 -12.19
CA ARG A 92 0.06 1.51 -11.08
C ARG A 92 -1.43 1.39 -11.31
N TYR A 93 -2.14 1.05 -10.25
CA TYR A 93 -3.59 0.97 -10.24
C TYR A 93 -4.07 1.40 -8.85
N VAL A 94 -4.70 2.57 -8.76
CA VAL A 94 -5.03 3.23 -7.49
C VAL A 94 -5.74 2.29 -6.49
N PRO A 95 -6.77 1.52 -6.87
CA PRO A 95 -7.49 0.66 -5.94
C PRO A 95 -6.65 -0.47 -5.34
N ILE A 96 -5.51 -0.84 -5.93
CA ILE A 96 -4.61 -1.86 -5.37
C ILE A 96 -3.37 -1.21 -4.77
N THR A 97 -2.67 -0.37 -5.52
CA THR A 97 -1.36 0.20 -5.13
C THR A 97 -1.45 1.02 -3.84
N SER A 98 -2.58 1.67 -3.56
CA SER A 98 -2.78 2.49 -2.35
C SER A 98 -2.63 1.72 -1.05
N PHE A 99 -2.77 0.41 -1.05
CA PHE A 99 -2.64 -0.43 0.15
C PHE A 99 -1.19 -0.87 0.46
N PHE A 100 -0.26 -0.67 -0.47
CA PHE A 100 1.11 -1.20 -0.40
C PHE A 100 2.16 -0.16 0.03
N ASN A 101 1.74 1.06 0.35
CA ASN A 101 2.59 2.12 0.89
C ASN A 101 2.07 2.54 2.28
N VAL A 102 3.00 2.74 3.21
CA VAL A 102 2.73 3.15 4.60
C VAL A 102 1.89 4.42 4.64
N SER A 103 2.31 5.45 3.91
CA SER A 103 1.66 6.76 3.93
C SER A 103 0.23 6.73 3.38
N THR A 104 0.00 6.00 2.29
CA THR A 104 -1.33 5.89 1.68
C THR A 104 -2.25 4.99 2.49
N LEU A 105 -1.74 3.87 3.02
CA LEU A 105 -2.53 2.99 3.89
C LEU A 105 -2.95 3.72 5.17
N GLU A 106 -2.04 4.43 5.82
CA GLU A 106 -2.32 5.22 7.01
C GLU A 106 -3.38 6.29 6.72
N TYR A 107 -3.20 7.06 5.65
CA TYR A 107 -4.19 8.06 5.22
C TYR A 107 -5.57 7.46 4.98
N LEU A 108 -5.66 6.34 4.25
CA LEU A 108 -6.93 5.68 3.93
C LEU A 108 -7.66 5.17 5.18
N LEU A 109 -6.93 4.69 6.19
CA LEU A 109 -7.53 4.19 7.43
C LEU A 109 -7.97 5.33 8.35
N GLU A 110 -7.21 6.42 8.40
CA GLU A 110 -7.55 7.63 9.15
C GLU A 110 -8.81 8.31 8.57
N HIS A 111 -8.89 8.38 7.23
CA HIS A 111 -9.95 9.05 6.49
C HIS A 111 -11.00 8.06 5.95
N LYS A 112 -11.16 6.89 6.59
CA LYS A 112 -11.99 5.80 6.06
C LYS A 112 -13.46 6.16 5.82
N ASN A 113 -13.95 7.20 6.50
CA ASN A 113 -15.32 7.69 6.40
C ASN A 113 -15.51 8.76 5.33
N ASP A 114 -14.43 9.30 4.77
CA ASP A 114 -14.47 10.35 3.75
C ASP A 114 -15.11 9.86 2.45
N ASP A 115 -15.50 10.82 1.62
CA ASP A 115 -16.08 10.57 0.31
C ASP A 115 -15.09 9.79 -0.60
N ALA A 116 -15.67 8.91 -1.43
CA ALA A 116 -14.92 8.05 -2.33
C ALA A 116 -14.12 8.84 -3.37
N LYS A 117 -14.65 9.96 -3.88
CA LYS A 117 -13.96 10.80 -4.86
C LYS A 117 -12.74 11.47 -4.23
N SER A 118 -12.95 12.14 -3.08
CA SER A 118 -11.87 12.82 -2.36
C SER A 118 -10.72 11.87 -1.97
N LEU A 119 -11.05 10.67 -1.49
CA LEU A 119 -10.05 9.64 -1.18
C LEU A 119 -9.28 9.23 -2.44
N THR A 120 -9.98 8.97 -3.54
CA THR A 120 -9.36 8.52 -4.80
C THR A 120 -8.45 9.61 -5.38
N GLU A 121 -8.90 10.86 -5.43
CA GLU A 121 -8.11 12.00 -5.92
C GLU A 121 -6.82 12.17 -5.10
N LYS A 122 -6.90 12.04 -3.77
CA LYS A 122 -5.70 12.08 -2.92
C LYS A 122 -4.71 10.96 -3.29
N MET A 123 -5.20 9.74 -3.52
CA MET A 123 -4.36 8.62 -3.92
C MET A 123 -3.78 8.83 -5.33
N MET A 124 -4.58 9.33 -6.27
CA MET A 124 -4.12 9.68 -7.62
C MET A 124 -2.98 10.70 -7.58
N ASN A 125 -3.14 11.77 -6.80
CA ASN A 125 -2.12 12.80 -6.60
C ASN A 125 -0.84 12.22 -6.00
N HIS A 126 -0.96 11.32 -5.01
CA HIS A 126 0.19 10.62 -4.43
C HIS A 126 0.97 9.80 -5.47
N PHE A 127 0.26 9.18 -6.41
CA PHE A 127 0.86 8.34 -7.45
C PHE A 127 1.13 9.07 -8.77
N HIS A 128 0.94 10.39 -8.83
CA HIS A 128 1.12 11.22 -10.03
C HIS A 128 0.35 10.67 -11.24
N PHE A 129 -0.93 10.35 -11.04
CA PHE A 129 -1.82 9.97 -12.15
C PHE A 129 -2.18 11.17 -13.01
#